data_AF-A0A1M4M857-F1
#
_entry.id   AF-A0A1M4M857-F1
#
_cell.length_a   1.000
_cell.length_b   1.000
_cell.length_c   1.000
_cell.angle_alpha   90.00
_cell.angle_beta   90.00
_cell.angle_gamma   90.00
#
_symmetry.space_group_name_H-M   'P 1'
#
loop_
_entity.id
_entity.type
_entity.pdbx_description
1 polymer ?
#
loop_
_entity_poly.entity_id
_entity_poly.type
_entity_poly.pdbx_seq_one_letter_code
_entity_poly.pdbx_strand_id
1 'polypeptide(L)'
;MRSVSIDKLVQDLGLEVIYKPKNSVSEITRNEINRLGLQIAGFFKYFGYKRIQIIGNAEWHFLQGMEKDIRARRIDSIFQYPIPAVVLTRNLEVFDEILMAAEKYDKNVLRTDMVTTKFTNRLVNYLDEALAPQITMHGVLVEVYGMGILLTGESGVGKSETALELVKRGHRLVADDAVQVKKVGEDLLIGESPDLIRYFLEIRGLGILDIERLYGTGAVKKWEAIDLVVQLEDWDPKKEYDRLGLDDEYIDILGKKVPKLTMPVRPGRNVAMILEVATRNTRQKQFGYNAAMELDRRMKEEYEKKKQAENRQGQY
;
A
#
# COMPACT_ATOMS: atom_id res chain seq x y z
N MET A 1 10.26 9.48 10.73
CA MET A 1 8.83 9.70 10.43
C MET A 1 8.79 10.36 9.06
N ARG A 2 8.06 9.81 8.09
CA ARG A 2 7.94 10.48 6.77
C ARG A 2 7.16 11.78 6.94
N SER A 3 7.53 12.77 6.15
CA SER A 3 6.83 14.03 6.07
C SER A 3 6.65 14.45 4.61
N VAL A 4 5.60 15.24 4.36
CA VAL A 4 5.32 15.82 3.05
C VAL A 4 5.40 17.34 3.18
N SER A 5 6.12 17.98 2.25
CA SER A 5 6.18 19.44 2.19
C SER A 5 4.87 20.02 1.64
N ILE A 6 4.46 21.18 2.16
CA ILE A 6 3.28 21.89 1.65
C ILE A 6 3.43 22.25 0.17
N ASP A 7 4.63 22.64 -0.27
CA ASP A 7 4.88 23.00 -1.67
C ASP A 7 4.58 21.84 -2.64
N LYS A 8 5.00 20.63 -2.27
CA LYS A 8 4.68 19.44 -3.07
C LYS A 8 3.17 19.16 -3.07
N LEU A 9 2.52 19.28 -1.91
CA LEU A 9 1.08 19.09 -1.81
C LEU A 9 0.29 20.10 -2.65
N VAL A 10 0.73 21.37 -2.67
CA VAL A 10 0.13 22.44 -3.48
C VAL A 10 0.21 22.11 -4.97
N GLN A 11 1.38 21.65 -5.42
CA GLN A 11 1.59 21.26 -6.82
C GLN A 11 0.75 20.04 -7.21
N ASP A 12 0.79 18.97 -6.41
CA ASP A 12 0.15 17.69 -6.74
C ASP A 12 -1.39 17.76 -6.65
N LEU A 13 -1.92 18.60 -5.76
CA LEU A 13 -3.37 18.80 -5.60
C LEU A 13 -3.93 19.99 -6.39
N GLY A 14 -3.07 20.82 -7.00
CA GLY A 14 -3.48 22.00 -7.76
C GLY A 14 -4.14 23.06 -6.87
N LEU A 15 -3.56 23.33 -5.71
CA LEU A 15 -4.07 24.33 -4.77
C LEU A 15 -3.61 25.73 -5.15
N GLU A 16 -4.49 26.70 -4.90
CA GLU A 16 -4.12 28.10 -4.97
C GLU A 16 -3.51 28.56 -3.65
N VAL A 17 -2.35 29.20 -3.72
CA VAL A 17 -1.66 29.75 -2.55
C VAL A 17 -2.13 31.17 -2.33
N ILE A 18 -2.87 31.41 -1.25
CA ILE A 18 -3.34 32.75 -0.88
C ILE A 18 -2.29 33.46 -0.03
N TYR A 19 -1.71 32.73 0.92
CA TYR A 19 -0.58 33.21 1.71
C TYR A 19 0.45 32.10 1.86
N LYS A 20 1.70 32.41 1.51
CA LYS A 20 2.86 31.54 1.69
C LYS A 20 3.71 32.09 2.85
N PRO A 21 4.08 31.25 3.83
CA PRO A 21 4.94 31.68 4.91
C PRO A 21 6.34 32.02 4.40
N LYS A 22 6.98 32.99 5.06
CA LYS A 22 8.33 33.47 4.69
C LYS A 22 9.44 32.69 5.38
N ASN A 23 9.18 32.19 6.59
CA ASN A 23 10.18 31.56 7.46
C ASN A 23 9.82 30.12 7.87
N SER A 24 8.56 29.70 7.74
CA SER A 24 8.11 28.38 8.17
C SER A 24 8.08 27.35 7.03
N VAL A 25 8.94 26.33 7.12
CA VAL A 25 8.78 25.08 6.36
C VAL A 25 7.82 24.19 7.13
N SER A 26 6.55 24.23 6.75
CA SER A 26 5.54 23.36 7.37
C SER A 26 5.58 21.97 6.74
N GLU A 27 5.77 20.97 7.58
CA GLU A 27 5.77 19.56 7.19
C GLU A 27 4.54 18.85 7.72
N ILE A 28 3.91 18.06 6.85
CA ILE A 28 2.74 17.25 7.20
C ILE A 28 3.22 15.87 7.61
N THR A 29 2.85 15.46 8.83
CA THR A 29 3.21 14.17 9.42
C THR A 29 2.00 13.30 9.75
N ARG A 30 0.79 13.83 9.54
CA ARG A 30 -0.49 13.16 9.82
C ARG A 30 -1.32 13.11 8.55
N ASN A 31 -1.88 11.95 8.27
CA ASN A 31 -2.78 11.67 7.15
C ASN A 31 -4.24 12.10 7.42
N GLU A 32 -4.59 12.35 8.68
CA GLU A 32 -5.89 12.85 9.08
C GLU A 32 -6.04 14.36 8.85
N ILE A 33 -7.28 14.79 8.63
CA ILE A 33 -7.67 16.21 8.53
C ILE A 33 -8.45 16.67 9.76
N ASN A 34 -8.58 17.98 9.94
CA ASN A 34 -9.46 18.57 10.93
C ASN A 34 -10.40 19.61 10.28
N ARG A 35 -11.70 19.51 10.55
CA ARG A 35 -12.69 20.52 10.13
C ARG A 35 -12.97 21.46 11.30
N LEU A 36 -12.80 22.76 11.10
CA LEU A 36 -12.72 23.75 12.18
C LEU A 36 -14.05 24.09 12.89
N GLY A 37 -15.10 23.29 12.75
CA GLY A 37 -16.43 23.61 13.30
C GLY A 37 -16.43 23.95 14.79
N LEU A 38 -15.91 23.06 15.64
CA LEU A 38 -15.87 23.28 17.10
C LEU A 38 -14.86 24.36 17.52
N GLN A 39 -13.75 24.49 16.80
CA GLN A 39 -12.72 25.49 17.10
C GLN A 39 -13.22 26.91 16.84
N ILE A 40 -13.97 27.11 15.77
CA ILE A 40 -14.60 28.40 15.46
C ILE A 40 -15.65 28.75 16.53
N ALA A 41 -16.35 27.75 17.08
CA ALA A 41 -17.26 27.94 18.22
C ALA A 41 -16.54 28.25 19.55
N GLY A 42 -15.22 28.04 19.63
CA GLY A 42 -14.39 28.36 20.80
C GLY A 42 -13.98 27.15 21.66
N PHE A 43 -14.15 25.92 21.17
CA PHE A 43 -13.80 24.71 21.89
C PHE A 43 -12.47 24.09 21.41
N PHE A 44 -11.44 24.13 22.27
CA PHE A 44 -10.06 23.74 21.92
C PHE A 44 -9.52 22.50 22.66
N LYS A 45 -10.27 21.91 23.61
CA LYS A 45 -9.80 20.82 24.48
C LYS A 45 -9.29 19.57 23.73
N TYR A 46 -9.74 19.36 22.50
CA TYR A 46 -9.30 18.26 21.62
C TYR A 46 -8.91 18.75 20.23
N PHE A 47 -8.27 19.92 20.15
CA PHE A 47 -7.91 20.50 18.88
C PHE A 47 -6.81 19.68 18.18
N GLY A 48 -7.15 19.05 17.04
CA GLY A 48 -6.22 18.32 16.18
C GLY A 48 -5.29 19.24 15.37
N TYR A 49 -4.56 20.14 16.02
CA TYR A 49 -3.77 21.19 15.35
C TYR A 49 -2.68 20.66 14.42
N LYS A 50 -2.14 19.45 14.68
CA LYS A 50 -1.10 18.83 13.82
C LYS A 50 -1.64 18.38 12.45
N ARG A 51 -2.95 18.41 12.25
CA ARG A 51 -3.64 18.02 11.01
C ARG A 51 -3.81 19.22 10.08
N ILE A 52 -4.06 18.99 8.81
CA ILE A 52 -4.47 20.06 7.90
C ILE A 52 -5.86 20.55 8.31
N GLN A 53 -6.01 21.87 8.40
CA GLN A 53 -7.24 22.51 8.83
C GLN A 53 -8.10 22.85 7.61
N ILE A 54 -9.38 22.45 7.62
CA ILE A 54 -10.31 22.66 6.51
C ILE A 54 -11.42 23.62 6.92
N ILE A 55 -11.65 24.62 6.07
CA ILE A 55 -12.82 25.50 6.11
C ILE A 55 -13.71 25.16 4.92
N GLY A 56 -14.86 24.56 5.21
CA GLY A 56 -15.89 24.25 4.24
C GLY A 56 -17.03 25.27 4.27
N ASN A 57 -18.10 24.93 3.57
CA ASN A 57 -19.28 25.80 3.45
C ASN A 57 -19.90 26.13 4.81
N ALA A 58 -20.07 25.13 5.68
CA ALA A 58 -20.69 25.32 6.99
C ALA A 58 -19.82 26.18 7.91
N GLU A 59 -18.52 25.89 7.96
CA GLU A 59 -17.55 26.64 8.76
C GLU A 59 -17.46 28.10 8.30
N TRP A 60 -17.48 28.33 6.98
CA TRP A 60 -17.43 29.67 6.40
C TRP A 60 -18.69 30.49 6.68
N HIS A 61 -19.90 29.93 6.51
CA HIS A 61 -21.14 30.64 6.82
C HIS A 61 -21.26 30.94 8.32
N PHE A 62 -20.76 30.05 9.17
CA PHE A 62 -20.70 30.28 10.60
C PHE A 62 -19.77 31.46 10.95
N LEU A 63 -18.61 31.56 10.29
CA LEU A 63 -17.72 32.74 10.41
C LEU A 63 -18.36 34.01 9.86
N GLN A 64 -19.10 33.92 8.76
CA GLN A 64 -19.78 35.07 8.15
C GLN A 64 -20.83 35.68 9.09
N GLY A 65 -21.56 34.84 9.83
CA GLY A 65 -22.57 35.28 10.80
C GLY A 65 -22.02 35.82 12.12
N MET A 66 -20.69 35.78 12.35
CA MET A 66 -20.08 36.32 13.57
C MET A 66 -19.78 37.80 13.46
N GLU A 67 -19.88 38.50 14.60
CA GLU A 67 -19.30 39.84 14.74
C GLU A 67 -17.79 39.81 14.49
N LYS A 68 -17.30 40.88 13.84
CA LYS A 68 -15.91 41.00 13.39
C LYS A 68 -14.89 40.76 14.51
N ASP A 69 -15.13 41.33 15.69
CA ASP A 69 -14.23 41.21 16.84
C ASP A 69 -14.22 39.80 17.46
N ILE A 70 -15.34 39.08 17.39
CA ILE A 70 -15.42 37.69 17.85
C ILE A 70 -14.70 36.79 16.84
N ARG A 71 -14.97 36.99 15.55
CA ARG A 71 -14.33 36.26 14.44
C ARG A 71 -12.81 36.40 14.50
N ALA A 72 -12.30 37.62 14.64
CA ALA A 72 -10.87 37.91 14.75
C ALA A 72 -10.23 37.14 15.92
N ARG A 73 -10.84 37.20 17.12
CA ARG A 73 -10.35 36.48 18.30
C ARG A 73 -10.33 34.96 18.11
N ARG A 74 -11.35 34.39 17.46
CA ARG A 74 -11.42 32.94 17.19
C ARG A 74 -10.35 32.48 16.21
N ILE A 75 -10.17 33.21 15.12
CA ILE A 75 -9.14 32.91 14.12
C ILE A 75 -7.74 33.05 14.72
N ASP A 76 -7.47 34.13 15.45
CA ASP A 76 -6.19 34.33 16.15
C ASP A 76 -5.88 33.15 17.07
N SER A 77 -6.86 32.70 17.87
CA SER A 77 -6.72 31.53 18.75
C SER A 77 -6.39 30.23 18.01
N ILE A 78 -6.89 30.04 16.78
CA ILE A 78 -6.60 28.86 15.96
C ILE A 78 -5.16 28.92 15.43
N PHE A 79 -4.74 30.08 14.93
CA PHE A 79 -3.43 30.27 14.30
C PHE A 79 -2.27 30.34 15.31
N GLN A 80 -2.55 30.57 16.60
CA GLN A 80 -1.57 30.42 17.69
C GLN A 80 -1.00 28.99 17.79
N TYR A 81 -1.74 27.98 17.36
CA TYR A 81 -1.24 26.60 17.37
C TYR A 81 -0.32 26.34 16.17
N PRO A 82 0.61 25.37 16.26
CA PRO A 82 1.48 25.01 15.16
C PRO A 82 0.73 24.14 14.13
N ILE A 83 -0.22 24.76 13.44
CA ILE A 83 -0.96 24.16 12.32
C ILE A 83 -0.09 24.12 11.07
N PRO A 84 -0.19 23.07 10.22
CA PRO A 84 0.59 22.96 8.99
C PRO A 84 0.06 23.89 7.88
N ALA A 85 -1.26 23.92 7.69
CA ALA A 85 -1.95 24.77 6.72
C ALA A 85 -3.46 24.85 7.02
N VAL A 86 -4.07 25.94 6.56
CA VAL A 86 -5.52 26.10 6.46
C VAL A 86 -5.91 26.07 4.98
N VAL A 87 -6.90 25.25 4.63
CA VAL A 87 -7.43 25.15 3.26
C VAL A 87 -8.89 25.56 3.24
N LEU A 88 -9.21 26.56 2.40
CA LEU A 88 -10.57 26.96 2.07
C LEU A 88 -11.04 26.22 0.83
N THR A 89 -12.21 25.58 0.92
CA THR A 89 -12.79 24.80 -0.21
C THR A 89 -13.82 25.62 -0.97
N ARG A 90 -14.30 25.12 -2.12
CA ARG A 90 -15.37 25.74 -2.93
C ARG A 90 -15.09 27.18 -3.40
N ASN A 91 -13.83 27.54 -3.55
CA ASN A 91 -13.39 28.90 -3.92
C ASN A 91 -13.99 29.98 -3.00
N LEU A 92 -14.22 29.65 -1.73
CA LEU A 92 -14.78 30.59 -0.77
C LEU A 92 -13.84 31.77 -0.56
N GLU A 93 -14.43 32.94 -0.32
CA GLU A 93 -13.69 34.17 -0.04
C GLU A 93 -12.93 34.04 1.28
N VAL A 94 -11.67 34.49 1.28
CA VAL A 94 -10.83 34.46 2.49
C VAL A 94 -11.08 35.75 3.26
N PHE A 95 -11.56 35.62 4.50
CA PHE A 95 -11.75 36.78 5.37
C PHE A 95 -10.42 37.46 5.72
N ASP A 96 -10.40 38.79 5.80
CA ASP A 96 -9.20 39.58 6.16
C ASP A 96 -8.57 39.11 7.47
N GLU A 97 -9.37 38.69 8.44
CA GLU A 97 -8.87 38.20 9.73
C GLU A 97 -8.03 36.92 9.60
N ILE A 98 -8.32 36.08 8.59
CA ILE A 98 -7.51 34.89 8.27
C ILE A 98 -6.17 35.32 7.69
N LEU A 99 -6.15 36.31 6.79
CA LEU A 99 -4.91 36.81 6.18
C LEU A 99 -4.02 37.50 7.22
N MET A 100 -4.59 38.36 8.06
CA MET A 100 -3.87 39.01 9.15
C MET A 100 -3.27 37.98 10.13
N ALA A 101 -4.01 36.93 10.48
CA ALA A 101 -3.50 35.87 11.34
C ALA A 101 -2.43 35.01 10.65
N ALA A 102 -2.60 34.72 9.36
CA ALA A 102 -1.62 33.99 8.55
C ALA A 102 -0.28 34.73 8.45
N GLU A 103 -0.31 36.05 8.27
CA GLU A 103 0.86 36.92 8.29
C GLU A 103 1.50 36.96 9.69
N LYS A 104 0.69 37.17 10.73
CA LYS A 104 1.16 37.27 12.12
C LYS A 104 1.85 36.00 12.62
N TYR A 105 1.30 34.83 12.29
CA TYR A 105 1.80 33.53 12.78
C TYR A 105 2.59 32.74 11.73
N ASP A 106 2.80 33.32 10.55
CA ASP A 106 3.52 32.75 9.42
C ASP A 106 3.01 31.33 9.03
N LYS A 107 1.72 31.22 8.68
CA LYS A 107 1.03 29.95 8.40
C LYS A 107 0.45 29.90 6.99
N ASN A 108 0.56 28.76 6.32
CA ASN A 108 0.00 28.56 4.97
C ASN A 108 -1.53 28.73 4.94
N VAL A 109 -2.01 29.54 4.01
CA VAL A 109 -3.43 29.62 3.65
C VAL A 109 -3.58 29.28 2.18
N LEU A 110 -4.34 28.23 1.93
CA LEU A 110 -4.54 27.64 0.62
C LEU A 110 -6.02 27.66 0.25
N ARG A 111 -6.32 27.64 -1.05
CA ARG A 111 -7.68 27.61 -1.58
C ARG A 111 -7.82 26.56 -2.68
N THR A 112 -9.02 25.99 -2.78
CA THR A 112 -9.41 25.10 -3.88
C THR A 112 -10.86 25.37 -4.26
N ASP A 113 -11.17 25.22 -5.54
CA ASP A 113 -12.52 25.24 -6.10
C ASP A 113 -13.31 23.95 -5.80
N MET A 114 -12.63 22.87 -5.38
CA MET A 114 -13.24 21.58 -5.10
C MET A 114 -14.25 21.64 -3.95
N VAL A 115 -15.31 20.84 -4.08
CA VAL A 115 -16.27 20.59 -3.01
C VAL A 115 -15.57 19.93 -1.82
N THR A 116 -15.91 20.35 -0.60
CA THR A 116 -15.25 19.92 0.64
C THR A 116 -15.09 18.41 0.77
N THR A 117 -16.15 17.61 0.56
CA THR A 117 -16.08 16.15 0.64
C THR A 117 -15.13 15.54 -0.39
N LYS A 118 -15.15 16.04 -1.64
CA LYS A 118 -14.26 15.56 -2.70
C LYS A 118 -12.81 15.92 -2.40
N PHE A 119 -12.57 17.15 -1.91
CA PHE A 119 -11.25 17.61 -1.53
C PHE A 119 -10.69 16.80 -0.35
N THR A 120 -11.48 16.62 0.71
CA THR A 120 -11.11 15.79 1.87
C THR A 120 -10.69 14.39 1.45
N ASN A 121 -11.49 13.70 0.64
CA ASN A 121 -11.15 12.33 0.20
C ASN A 121 -9.86 12.30 -0.63
N ARG A 122 -9.70 13.26 -1.56
CA ARG A 122 -8.48 13.36 -2.38
C ARG A 122 -7.24 13.63 -1.52
N LEU A 123 -7.37 14.53 -0.55
CA LEU A 123 -6.30 14.90 0.37
C LEU A 123 -5.89 13.72 1.26
N VAL A 124 -6.85 13.03 1.87
CA VAL A 124 -6.59 11.87 2.73
C VAL A 124 -5.89 10.77 1.93
N ASN A 125 -6.39 10.41 0.74
CA ASN A 125 -5.77 9.39 -0.12
C ASN A 125 -4.32 9.76 -0.50
N TYR A 126 -4.08 11.02 -0.86
CA TYR A 126 -2.74 11.51 -1.17
C TYR A 126 -1.79 11.39 0.03
N LEU A 127 -2.25 11.78 1.22
CA LEU A 127 -1.44 11.70 2.44
C LEU A 127 -1.22 10.25 2.88
N ASP A 128 -2.21 9.37 2.74
CA ASP A 128 -2.08 7.95 3.02
C ASP A 128 -0.99 7.30 2.16
N GLU A 129 -0.95 7.63 0.87
CA GLU A 129 0.09 7.14 -0.03
C GLU A 129 1.46 7.75 0.29
N ALA A 130 1.52 9.06 0.50
CA ALA A 130 2.78 9.77 0.69
C ALA A 130 3.43 9.51 2.07
N LEU A 131 2.62 9.27 3.10
CA LEU A 131 3.05 8.97 4.47
C LEU A 131 3.06 7.47 4.78
N ALA A 132 2.69 6.61 3.82
CA ALA A 132 2.67 5.16 3.94
C ALA A 132 3.97 4.63 4.59
N PRO A 133 3.87 3.79 5.64
CA PRO A 133 5.01 3.03 6.15
C PRO A 133 5.67 2.26 5.02
N GLN A 134 7.01 2.28 4.97
CA GLN A 134 7.79 1.61 3.94
C GLN A 134 8.96 0.85 4.56
N ILE A 135 9.23 -0.34 4.03
CA ILE A 135 10.46 -1.10 4.24
C ILE A 135 11.05 -1.49 2.89
N THR A 136 12.32 -1.86 2.87
CA THR A 136 12.95 -2.50 1.71
C THR A 136 13.19 -3.95 2.05
N MET A 137 12.72 -4.86 1.20
CA MET A 137 12.95 -6.29 1.33
C MET A 137 13.86 -6.76 0.21
N HIS A 138 14.82 -7.63 0.53
CA HIS A 138 15.62 -8.30 -0.50
C HIS A 138 14.81 -9.42 -1.14
N GLY A 139 14.77 -9.45 -2.48
CA GLY A 139 13.95 -10.40 -3.22
C GLY A 139 13.59 -9.89 -4.61
N VAL A 140 12.70 -10.63 -5.27
CA VAL A 140 12.25 -10.33 -6.62
C VAL A 140 10.73 -10.27 -6.63
N LEU A 141 10.15 -9.18 -7.11
CA LEU A 141 8.71 -9.03 -7.23
C LEU A 141 8.31 -9.18 -8.70
N VAL A 142 7.41 -10.13 -8.95
CA VAL A 142 6.85 -10.41 -10.27
C VAL A 142 5.33 -10.42 -10.19
N GLU A 143 4.66 -10.04 -11.26
CA GLU A 143 3.22 -10.27 -11.42
C GLU A 143 3.01 -11.50 -12.29
N VAL A 144 2.20 -12.43 -11.80
CA VAL A 144 1.83 -13.68 -12.47
C VAL A 144 0.31 -13.78 -12.49
N TYR A 145 -0.31 -13.81 -13.66
CA TYR A 145 -1.78 -13.90 -13.83
C TYR A 145 -2.61 -12.88 -13.01
N GLY A 146 -2.09 -11.67 -12.83
CA GLY A 146 -2.69 -10.58 -12.09
C GLY A 146 -2.33 -10.54 -10.60
N MET A 147 -1.59 -11.51 -10.09
CA MET A 147 -1.19 -11.58 -8.68
C MET A 147 0.28 -11.21 -8.51
N GLY A 148 0.59 -10.35 -7.54
CA GLY A 148 1.98 -10.03 -7.22
C GLY A 148 2.60 -11.04 -6.27
N ILE A 149 3.76 -11.55 -6.66
CA ILE A 149 4.49 -12.59 -5.96
C ILE A 149 5.87 -12.08 -5.59
N LEU A 150 6.13 -11.99 -4.29
CA LEU A 150 7.44 -11.65 -3.75
C LEU A 150 8.25 -12.94 -3.55
N LEU A 151 9.23 -13.14 -4.42
CA LEU A 151 10.22 -14.21 -4.31
C LEU A 151 11.29 -13.82 -3.29
N THR A 152 11.43 -14.63 -2.25
CA THR A 152 12.49 -14.52 -1.24
C THR A 152 13.35 -15.79 -1.24
N GLY A 153 14.49 -15.77 -0.56
CA GLY A 153 15.41 -16.90 -0.51
C GLY A 153 16.87 -16.45 -0.50
N GLU A 154 17.78 -17.40 -0.30
CA GLU A 154 19.22 -17.12 -0.26
C GLU A 154 19.76 -16.59 -1.60
N SER A 155 20.95 -15.98 -1.56
CA SER A 155 21.59 -15.46 -2.77
C SER A 155 22.04 -16.63 -3.65
N GLY A 156 21.65 -16.62 -4.93
CA GLY A 156 22.01 -17.68 -5.88
C GLY A 156 21.07 -18.88 -5.93
N VAL A 157 19.97 -18.90 -5.15
CA VAL A 157 18.95 -19.97 -5.20
C VAL A 157 18.12 -19.98 -6.50
N GLY A 158 18.31 -18.99 -7.38
CA GLY A 158 17.62 -18.91 -8.68
C GLY A 158 16.44 -17.94 -8.75
N LYS A 159 16.35 -16.93 -7.86
CA LYS A 159 15.23 -15.96 -7.84
C LYS A 159 15.13 -15.18 -9.16
N SER A 160 16.23 -14.56 -9.59
CA SER A 160 16.29 -13.70 -10.78
C SER A 160 16.16 -14.53 -12.07
N GLU A 161 16.73 -15.74 -12.12
CA GLU A 161 16.55 -16.70 -13.21
C GLU A 161 15.08 -17.13 -13.36
N THR A 162 14.41 -17.41 -12.23
CA THR A 162 12.98 -17.75 -12.22
C THR A 162 12.13 -16.58 -12.71
N ALA A 163 12.44 -15.36 -12.29
CA ALA A 163 11.75 -14.15 -12.76
C ALA A 163 11.94 -13.91 -14.26
N LEU A 164 13.15 -14.09 -14.79
CA LEU A 164 13.42 -14.00 -16.22
C LEU A 164 12.64 -15.05 -17.03
N GLU A 165 12.54 -16.29 -16.53
CA GLU A 165 11.72 -17.31 -17.17
C GLU A 165 10.23 -16.95 -17.17
N LEU A 166 9.71 -16.40 -16.06
CA LEU A 166 8.33 -15.91 -15.98
C LEU A 166 8.08 -14.78 -16.99
N VAL A 167 9.00 -13.82 -17.10
CA VAL A 167 8.92 -12.75 -18.11
C VAL A 167 8.83 -13.34 -19.52
N LYS A 168 9.67 -14.32 -19.84
CA LYS A 168 9.63 -15.02 -21.14
C LYS A 168 8.29 -15.73 -21.38
N ARG A 169 7.58 -16.14 -20.32
CA ARG A 169 6.23 -16.75 -20.38
C ARG A 169 5.09 -15.73 -20.44
N GLY A 170 5.39 -14.42 -20.49
CA GLY A 170 4.41 -13.35 -20.63
C GLY A 170 3.99 -12.69 -19.31
N HIS A 171 4.68 -12.99 -18.21
CA HIS A 171 4.49 -12.35 -16.91
C HIS A 171 5.33 -11.07 -16.80
N ARG A 172 5.13 -10.29 -15.74
CA ARG A 172 5.76 -8.96 -15.61
C ARG A 172 6.75 -8.90 -14.46
N LEU A 173 7.93 -8.34 -14.72
CA LEU A 173 8.88 -7.96 -13.67
C LEU A 173 8.45 -6.64 -13.04
N VAL A 174 8.46 -6.58 -11.71
CA VAL A 174 8.20 -5.34 -10.96
C VAL A 174 9.49 -4.80 -10.35
N ALA A 175 10.26 -5.67 -9.70
CA ALA A 175 11.53 -5.35 -9.05
C ALA A 175 12.42 -6.59 -8.93
N ASP A 176 13.73 -6.40 -9.02
CA ASP A 176 14.76 -7.41 -8.74
C ASP A 176 15.72 -6.87 -7.67
N ASP A 177 16.33 -7.79 -6.91
CA ASP A 177 17.23 -7.56 -5.76
C ASP A 177 16.64 -6.77 -4.57
N ALA A 178 16.08 -5.59 -4.78
CA ALA A 178 15.50 -4.74 -3.75
C ALA A 178 14.07 -4.34 -4.09
N VAL A 179 13.13 -4.72 -3.20
CA VAL A 179 11.71 -4.40 -3.31
C VAL A 179 11.35 -3.38 -2.24
N GLN A 180 10.95 -2.19 -2.66
CA GLN A 180 10.40 -1.18 -1.77
C GLN A 180 8.94 -1.49 -1.50
N VAL A 181 8.64 -1.97 -0.29
CA VAL A 181 7.29 -2.35 0.12
C VAL A 181 6.66 -1.23 0.92
N LYS A 182 5.54 -0.71 0.46
CA LYS A 182 4.73 0.31 1.12
C LYS A 182 3.39 -0.27 1.57
N LYS A 183 2.93 0.13 2.75
CA LYS A 183 1.57 -0.15 3.21
C LYS A 183 0.69 1.07 2.97
N VAL A 184 -0.16 1.00 1.96
CA VAL A 184 -1.11 2.06 1.61
C VAL A 184 -2.46 1.74 2.22
N GLY A 185 -3.02 2.68 2.98
CA GLY A 185 -4.21 2.42 3.79
C GLY A 185 -3.98 1.33 4.84
N GLU A 186 -5.03 0.58 5.19
CA GLU A 186 -4.94 -0.45 6.23
C GLU A 186 -4.53 -1.84 5.72
N ASP A 187 -4.88 -2.18 4.48
CA ASP A 187 -4.81 -3.57 3.99
C ASP A 187 -4.04 -3.77 2.67
N LEU A 188 -3.53 -2.72 2.03
CA LEU A 188 -2.85 -2.85 0.75
C LEU A 188 -1.33 -2.74 0.92
N LEU A 189 -0.61 -3.82 0.58
CA LEU A 189 0.84 -3.79 0.44
C LEU A 189 1.17 -3.67 -1.02
N ILE A 190 1.91 -2.63 -1.39
CA ILE A 190 2.43 -2.42 -2.74
C ILE A 190 3.93 -2.58 -2.70
N GLY A 191 4.48 -3.34 -3.64
CA GLY A 191 5.91 -3.39 -3.90
C GLY A 191 6.26 -2.68 -5.20
N GLU A 192 7.40 -1.99 -5.20
CA GLU A 192 7.98 -1.35 -6.38
C GLU A 192 9.51 -1.47 -6.36
N SER A 193 10.13 -1.23 -7.52
CA SER A 193 11.59 -1.15 -7.63
C SER A 193 12.08 0.27 -7.29
N PRO A 194 13.22 0.41 -6.58
CA PRO A 194 13.93 1.68 -6.50
C PRO A 194 14.22 2.25 -7.88
N ASP A 195 14.09 3.57 -8.06
CA ASP A 195 14.25 4.21 -9.37
C ASP A 195 15.57 3.88 -10.08
N LEU A 196 16.66 3.73 -9.32
CA LEU A 196 18.00 3.46 -9.85
C LEU A 196 18.11 2.10 -10.55
N ILE A 197 17.43 1.07 -10.05
CA ILE A 197 17.52 -0.32 -10.56
C ILE A 197 16.23 -0.76 -11.25
N ARG A 198 15.32 0.19 -11.52
CA ARG A 198 14.02 -0.07 -12.11
C ARG A 198 14.18 -0.75 -13.47
N TYR A 199 13.47 -1.87 -13.64
CA TYR A 199 13.46 -2.72 -14.85
C TYR A 199 14.77 -3.43 -15.19
N PHE A 200 15.81 -3.24 -14.38
CA PHE A 200 17.03 -4.01 -14.49
C PHE A 200 16.92 -5.33 -13.73
N LEU A 201 17.58 -6.36 -14.25
CA LEU A 201 17.66 -7.68 -13.64
C LEU A 201 19.08 -8.21 -13.78
N GLU A 202 19.68 -8.71 -12.70
CA GLU A 202 21.03 -9.30 -12.73
C GLU A 202 20.95 -10.82 -12.89
N ILE A 203 21.62 -11.36 -13.92
CA ILE A 203 21.83 -12.80 -14.06
C ILE A 203 23.31 -13.12 -13.97
N ARG A 204 23.67 -14.05 -13.07
CA ARG A 204 25.06 -14.52 -12.95
C ARG A 204 25.53 -15.14 -14.26
N GLY A 205 26.71 -14.72 -14.73
CA GLY A 205 27.29 -15.16 -15.99
C GLY A 205 26.79 -14.42 -17.24
N LEU A 206 25.71 -13.63 -17.15
CA LEU A 206 25.26 -12.74 -18.24
C LEU A 206 25.46 -11.25 -17.90
N GLY A 207 25.33 -10.87 -16.64
CA GLY A 207 25.39 -9.48 -16.18
C GLY A 207 24.01 -8.85 -16.01
N ILE A 208 23.97 -7.52 -16.01
CA ILE A 208 22.75 -6.72 -15.84
C ILE A 208 22.01 -6.60 -17.17
N LEU A 209 20.71 -6.88 -17.15
CA LEU A 209 19.81 -6.87 -18.30
C LEU A 209 18.73 -5.81 -18.11
N ASP A 210 18.42 -5.05 -19.16
CA ASP A 210 17.25 -4.16 -19.21
C ASP A 210 16.04 -4.94 -19.76
N ILE A 211 15.12 -5.31 -18.89
CA ILE A 211 13.98 -6.17 -19.25
C ILE A 211 12.97 -5.42 -20.12
N GLU A 212 12.76 -4.12 -19.90
CA GLU A 212 11.86 -3.30 -20.71
C GLU A 212 12.37 -3.20 -22.15
N ARG A 213 13.69 -3.04 -22.34
CA ARG A 213 14.29 -2.98 -23.68
C ARG A 213 14.28 -4.32 -24.40
N LEU A 214 14.49 -5.41 -23.69
CA LEU A 214 14.58 -6.75 -24.28
C LEU A 214 13.21 -7.35 -24.61
N TYR A 215 12.20 -7.13 -23.76
CA TYR A 215 10.89 -7.79 -23.86
C TYR A 215 9.71 -6.81 -24.03
N GLY A 216 9.98 -5.51 -24.04
CA GLY A 216 8.99 -4.45 -24.25
C GLY A 216 8.27 -4.00 -22.96
N THR A 217 7.49 -2.94 -23.07
CA THR A 217 6.75 -2.35 -21.94
C THR A 217 5.73 -3.29 -21.30
N GLY A 218 5.29 -4.33 -22.03
CA GLY A 218 4.39 -5.36 -21.53
C GLY A 218 5.05 -6.36 -20.57
N ALA A 219 6.37 -6.39 -20.50
CA ALA A 219 7.16 -7.30 -19.65
C ALA A 219 7.52 -6.71 -18.27
N VAL A 220 7.19 -5.44 -18.04
CA VAL A 220 7.53 -4.74 -16.80
C VAL A 220 6.30 -4.04 -16.21
N LYS A 221 6.33 -3.79 -14.90
CA LYS A 221 5.31 -3.01 -14.20
C LYS A 221 5.98 -2.12 -13.16
N LYS A 222 5.49 -0.89 -12.97
CA LYS A 222 6.08 0.05 -12.01
C LYS A 222 5.91 -0.39 -10.56
N TRP A 223 4.75 -0.96 -10.25
CA TRP A 223 4.37 -1.41 -8.91
C TRP A 223 3.36 -2.55 -9.03
N GLU A 224 3.27 -3.38 -8.00
CA GLU A 224 2.25 -4.42 -7.88
C GLU A 224 1.83 -4.62 -6.41
N ALA A 225 0.59 -5.03 -6.19
CA ALA A 225 0.16 -5.49 -4.86
C ALA A 225 0.86 -6.80 -4.48
N ILE A 226 1.27 -6.98 -3.22
CA ILE A 226 1.90 -8.23 -2.77
C ILE A 226 0.82 -9.16 -2.23
N ASP A 227 0.49 -10.18 -3.01
CA ASP A 227 -0.58 -11.15 -2.70
C ASP A 227 -0.03 -12.46 -2.12
N LEU A 228 1.21 -12.80 -2.46
CA LEU A 228 1.85 -14.05 -2.08
C LEU A 228 3.35 -13.86 -1.88
N VAL A 229 3.91 -14.44 -0.83
CA VAL A 229 5.36 -14.57 -0.64
C VAL A 229 5.76 -16.00 -0.95
N VAL A 230 6.71 -16.19 -1.86
CA VAL A 230 7.29 -17.51 -2.14
C VAL A 230 8.74 -17.51 -1.72
N GLN A 231 9.06 -18.29 -0.69
CA GLN A 231 10.43 -18.53 -0.26
C GLN A 231 11.02 -19.68 -1.05
N LEU A 232 12.00 -19.38 -1.90
CA LEU A 232 12.84 -20.36 -2.56
C LEU A 232 13.95 -20.79 -1.61
N GLU A 233 14.16 -22.09 -1.49
CA GLU A 233 15.25 -22.67 -0.72
C GLU A 233 15.84 -23.87 -1.46
N ASP A 234 17.11 -24.19 -1.19
CA ASP A 234 17.68 -25.43 -1.70
C ASP A 234 16.96 -26.63 -1.10
N TRP A 235 16.78 -27.67 -1.90
CA TRP A 235 16.12 -28.89 -1.44
C TRP A 235 16.95 -29.58 -0.35
N ASP A 236 16.35 -29.74 0.84
CA ASP A 236 16.93 -30.51 1.93
C ASP A 236 16.22 -31.86 2.09
N PRO A 237 16.91 -33.02 1.96
CA PRO A 237 16.32 -34.33 2.21
C PRO A 237 15.79 -34.53 3.63
N LYS A 238 16.28 -33.75 4.60
CA LYS A 238 15.91 -33.86 6.02
C LYS A 238 14.68 -33.02 6.38
N LYS A 239 14.27 -32.10 5.50
CA LYS A 239 13.13 -31.22 5.74
C LYS A 239 11.88 -31.83 5.12
N GLU A 240 10.82 -31.95 5.91
CA GLU A 240 9.51 -32.30 5.38
C GLU A 240 8.87 -31.08 4.73
N TYR A 241 8.56 -31.22 3.45
CA TYR A 241 7.80 -30.25 2.69
C TYR A 241 6.32 -30.63 2.72
N ASP A 242 5.44 -29.65 2.88
CA ASP A 242 4.00 -29.88 2.84
C ASP A 242 3.61 -30.50 1.48
N ARG A 243 3.04 -31.71 1.56
CA ARG A 243 2.62 -32.51 0.39
C ARG A 243 1.15 -32.34 0.07
N LEU A 244 0.36 -31.87 1.03
CA LEU A 244 -1.09 -31.80 0.93
C LEU A 244 -1.56 -30.36 0.74
N GLY A 245 -0.83 -29.35 1.23
CA GLY A 245 -1.24 -27.95 1.10
C GLY A 245 -2.36 -27.58 2.08
N LEU A 246 -2.44 -28.30 3.21
CA LEU A 246 -3.49 -28.16 4.22
C LEU A 246 -3.20 -26.99 5.18
N ASP A 247 -1.93 -26.72 5.46
CA ASP A 247 -1.52 -25.66 6.37
C ASP A 247 -1.26 -24.38 5.57
N ASP A 248 -1.95 -23.30 5.95
CA ASP A 248 -1.71 -21.98 5.38
C ASP A 248 -0.66 -21.24 6.24
N GLU A 249 0.54 -21.08 5.70
CA GLU A 249 1.58 -20.24 6.31
C GLU A 249 1.38 -18.77 5.95
N TYR A 250 1.76 -17.88 6.88
CA TYR A 250 1.71 -16.44 6.67
C TYR A 250 3.00 -15.77 7.17
N ILE A 251 3.35 -14.65 6.54
CA ILE A 251 4.41 -13.74 6.99
C ILE A 251 3.82 -12.36 7.28
N ASP A 252 4.30 -11.71 8.34
CA ASP A 252 3.94 -10.32 8.64
C ASP A 252 4.82 -9.36 7.86
N ILE A 253 4.20 -8.48 7.09
CA ILE A 253 4.85 -7.38 6.38
C ILE A 253 4.11 -6.09 6.75
N LEU A 254 4.78 -5.19 7.47
CA LEU A 254 4.21 -3.92 7.95
C LEU A 254 2.88 -4.12 8.74
N GLY A 255 2.77 -5.20 9.53
CA GLY A 255 1.58 -5.52 10.31
C GLY A 255 0.43 -6.15 9.51
N LYS A 256 0.65 -6.51 8.23
CA LYS A 256 -0.30 -7.29 7.42
C LYS A 256 0.22 -8.71 7.25
N LYS A 257 -0.65 -9.69 7.50
CA LYS A 257 -0.37 -11.10 7.20
C LYS A 257 -0.53 -11.37 5.70
N VAL A 258 0.53 -11.86 5.06
CA VAL A 258 0.55 -12.24 3.65
C VAL A 258 0.76 -13.76 3.57
N PRO A 259 -0.01 -14.50 2.74
CA PRO A 259 0.21 -15.92 2.50
C PRO A 259 1.66 -16.20 2.09
N LYS A 260 2.24 -17.25 2.65
CA LYS A 260 3.60 -17.69 2.39
C LYS A 260 3.60 -19.13 1.87
N LEU A 261 4.43 -19.39 0.87
CA LEU A 261 4.74 -20.74 0.42
C LEU A 261 6.26 -20.94 0.40
N THR A 262 6.70 -22.12 0.81
CA THR A 262 8.12 -22.51 0.73
C THR A 262 8.29 -23.52 -0.40
N MET A 263 9.16 -23.22 -1.36
CA MET A 263 9.38 -24.05 -2.55
C MET A 263 10.84 -24.51 -2.65
N PRO A 264 11.10 -25.83 -2.61
CA PRO A 264 12.45 -26.32 -2.78
C PRO A 264 12.88 -26.28 -4.25
N VAL A 265 14.08 -25.75 -4.48
CA VAL A 265 14.77 -25.69 -5.76
C VAL A 265 15.73 -26.87 -5.85
N ARG A 266 15.71 -27.56 -7.00
CA ARG A 266 16.65 -28.63 -7.33
C ARG A 266 16.86 -28.71 -8.85
N PRO A 267 18.02 -29.19 -9.31
CA PRO A 267 18.24 -29.45 -10.73
C PRO A 267 17.11 -30.28 -11.36
N GLY A 268 16.68 -29.90 -12.57
CA GLY A 268 15.58 -30.55 -13.29
C GLY A 268 14.17 -30.12 -12.86
N ARG A 269 14.02 -29.28 -11.83
CA ARG A 269 12.72 -28.71 -11.44
C ARG A 269 12.52 -27.34 -12.07
N ASN A 270 11.45 -27.18 -12.85
CA ASN A 270 11.09 -25.88 -13.41
C ASN A 270 10.32 -25.06 -12.37
N VAL A 271 11.00 -24.14 -11.70
CA VAL A 271 10.43 -23.34 -10.61
C VAL A 271 9.37 -22.38 -11.14
N ALA A 272 9.60 -21.74 -12.29
CA ALA A 272 8.65 -20.81 -12.89
C ALA A 272 7.28 -21.45 -13.15
N MET A 273 7.26 -22.65 -13.74
CA MET A 273 6.04 -23.42 -13.98
C MET A 273 5.30 -23.76 -12.67
N ILE A 274 6.04 -24.14 -11.62
CA ILE A 274 5.44 -24.44 -10.32
C ILE A 274 4.87 -23.18 -9.69
N LEU A 275 5.55 -22.04 -9.85
CA LEU A 275 5.07 -20.74 -9.41
C LEU A 275 3.74 -20.38 -10.08
N GLU A 276 3.62 -20.60 -11.38
CA GLU A 276 2.36 -20.41 -12.13
C GLU A 276 1.22 -21.27 -11.57
N VAL A 277 1.49 -22.55 -11.28
CA VAL A 277 0.49 -23.47 -10.68
C VAL A 277 0.13 -23.02 -9.26
N ALA A 278 1.12 -22.66 -8.44
CA ALA A 278 0.90 -22.18 -7.08
C ALA A 278 0.06 -20.90 -7.08
N THR A 279 0.30 -19.99 -8.02
CA THR A 279 -0.50 -18.77 -8.20
C THR A 279 -1.96 -19.09 -8.45
N ARG A 280 -2.24 -20.01 -9.38
CA ARG A 280 -3.62 -20.46 -9.66
C ARG A 280 -4.26 -21.14 -8.45
N ASN A 281 -3.50 -21.95 -7.71
CA ASN A 281 -3.97 -22.62 -6.50
C ASN A 281 -4.31 -21.61 -5.39
N THR A 282 -3.44 -20.63 -5.14
CA THR A 282 -3.70 -19.54 -4.18
C THR A 282 -4.96 -18.77 -4.56
N ARG A 283 -5.16 -18.48 -5.85
CA ARG A 283 -6.38 -17.83 -6.32
C ARG A 283 -7.64 -18.69 -6.10
N GLN A 284 -7.56 -20.00 -6.29
CA GLN A 284 -8.67 -20.92 -5.98
C GLN A 284 -8.99 -20.95 -4.48
N LYS A 285 -7.97 -21.01 -3.61
CA LYS A 285 -8.15 -20.92 -2.16
C LYS A 285 -8.84 -19.61 -1.77
N GLN A 286 -8.45 -18.47 -2.37
CA GLN A 286 -9.10 -17.18 -2.16
C GLN A 286 -10.57 -17.16 -2.64
N PHE A 287 -10.93 -17.95 -3.66
CA PHE A 287 -12.31 -18.15 -4.10
C PHE A 287 -13.06 -19.24 -3.32
N GLY A 288 -12.47 -19.78 -2.25
CA GLY A 288 -13.11 -20.74 -1.34
C GLY A 288 -12.98 -22.21 -1.77
N TYR A 289 -12.18 -22.52 -2.79
CA TYR A 289 -11.92 -23.91 -3.20
C TYR A 289 -10.53 -24.38 -2.77
N ASN A 290 -10.48 -25.44 -1.96
CA ASN A 290 -9.24 -26.10 -1.54
C ASN A 290 -9.22 -27.57 -2.00
N ALA A 291 -8.37 -27.87 -2.98
CA ALA A 291 -8.26 -29.21 -3.57
C ALA A 291 -7.85 -30.29 -2.56
N ALA A 292 -7.04 -29.93 -1.56
CA ALA A 292 -6.58 -30.84 -0.51
C ALA A 292 -7.74 -31.26 0.41
N MET A 293 -8.55 -30.29 0.83
CA MET A 293 -9.74 -30.56 1.64
C MET A 293 -10.78 -31.37 0.87
N GLU A 294 -10.95 -31.09 -0.42
CA GLU A 294 -11.87 -31.85 -1.27
C GLU A 294 -11.42 -33.29 -1.47
N LEU A 295 -10.11 -33.54 -1.63
CA LEU A 295 -9.56 -34.89 -1.70
C LEU A 295 -9.70 -35.63 -0.37
N ASP A 296 -9.39 -34.98 0.75
CA ASP A 296 -9.56 -35.54 2.10
C ASP A 296 -11.03 -35.92 2.36
N ARG A 297 -11.97 -35.06 1.95
CA ARG A 297 -13.42 -35.36 1.99
C ARG A 297 -13.76 -36.62 1.20
N ARG A 298 -13.28 -36.73 -0.06
CA ARG A 298 -13.54 -37.90 -0.92
C ARG A 298 -12.94 -39.19 -0.35
N MET A 299 -11.73 -39.11 0.20
CA MET A 299 -11.05 -40.25 0.82
C MET A 299 -11.81 -40.77 2.04
N LYS A 300 -12.31 -39.86 2.89
CA LYS A 300 -13.15 -40.19 4.05
C LYS A 300 -14.46 -40.84 3.63
N GLU A 301 -15.14 -40.30 2.63
CA GLU A 301 -16.37 -40.88 2.07
C GLU A 301 -16.17 -42.28 1.50
N GLU A 302 -15.04 -42.53 0.83
CA GLU A 302 -14.72 -43.85 0.29
C GLU A 302 -14.40 -44.85 1.41
N TYR A 303 -13.69 -44.42 2.46
CA TYR A 303 -13.42 -45.23 3.65
C TYR A 303 -14.70 -45.63 4.38
N GLU A 304 -15.64 -44.70 4.56
CA GLU A 304 -16.93 -44.98 5.20
C GLU A 304 -17.76 -45.97 4.38
N LYS A 305 -17.77 -45.84 3.05
CA LYS A 305 -18.46 -46.79 2.16
C LYS A 305 -17.88 -48.20 2.26
N LYS A 306 -16.55 -48.33 2.30
CA LYS A 306 -15.88 -49.65 2.46
C LYS A 306 -16.22 -50.28 3.81
N LYS A 307 -16.18 -49.50 4.90
CA LYS A 307 -16.53 -49.97 6.25
C LYS A 307 -18.00 -50.43 6.35
N GLN A 308 -18.92 -49.72 5.69
CA GLN A 308 -20.33 -50.13 5.63
C GLN A 308 -20.56 -51.40 4.81
N ALA A 309 -19.77 -51.63 3.75
CA ALA A 309 -19.84 -52.85 2.95
C ALA A 309 -19.30 -54.07 3.70
N GLU A 310 -18.20 -53.93 4.44
CA GLU A 310 -17.61 -54.99 5.28
C GLU A 310 -18.54 -55.39 6.44
N ASN A 311 -19.17 -54.42 7.12
CA ASN A 311 -20.14 -54.68 8.17
C ASN A 311 -21.40 -55.42 7.68
N ARG A 312 -21.76 -55.29 6.39
CA ARG A 312 -22.87 -56.04 5.78
C ARG A 312 -22.48 -57.46 5.36
N GLN A 313 -21.19 -57.73 5.12
CA GLN A 313 -20.70 -59.06 4.77
C GLN A 313 -20.40 -59.94 6.00
N GLY A 314 -20.10 -59.35 7.16
CA GLY A 314 -19.89 -60.07 8.43
C GLY A 314 -21.15 -60.44 9.21
N GLN A 315 -22.35 -60.20 8.66
CA GLN A 315 -23.65 -60.55 9.27
C GLN A 315 -24.34 -61.78 8.63
N TYR A 316 -23.64 -62.52 7.76
CA TYR A 316 -24.08 -63.79 7.20
C TYR A 316 -23.16 -64.93 7.63
#